data_AF-A0A9X2APT2-F1
#
_entry.id   AF-A0A9X2APT2-F1
#
_cell.length_a   1.000
_cell.length_b   1.000
_cell.length_c   1.000
_cell.angle_alpha   90.00
_cell.angle_beta   90.00
_cell.angle_gamma   90.00
#
_symmetry.space_group_name_H-M   'P 1'
#
loop_
_entity.id
_entity.type
_entity.pdbx_description
1 polymer ?
#
loop_
_entity_poly.entity_id
_entity_poly.type
_entity_poly.pdbx_seq_one_letter_code
_entity_poly.pdbx_strand_id
1 'polypeptide(L)'
;MRSLIALPWKPGAPDVSAAFENAVRSRSPSILRAFIREFPEQMDRRCGGLTVLHRAVCVEYSADNIAALIEAGANPHALSDDGETPLQYAIREGWETSAKALERSMQENPLG
;
A
#
# COMPACT_ATOMS: atom_id res chain seq x y z
N MET A 1 -11.67 -25.40 2.50
CA MET A 1 -11.08 -25.34 3.85
C MET A 1 -9.73 -24.66 3.74
N ARG A 2 -9.61 -23.38 4.06
CA ARG A 2 -8.29 -22.75 4.24
C ARG A 2 -7.87 -23.06 5.67
N SER A 3 -7.18 -24.18 5.85
CA SER A 3 -6.53 -24.50 7.11
C SER A 3 -5.50 -23.42 7.38
N LEU A 4 -5.76 -22.64 8.42
CA LEU A 4 -4.84 -21.72 9.07
C LEU A 4 -3.64 -22.52 9.57
N ILE A 5 -2.67 -22.73 8.70
CA ILE A 5 -1.30 -22.93 9.14
C ILE A 5 -0.72 -21.53 9.11
N ALA A 6 -0.82 -20.84 10.25
CA ALA A 6 0.14 -19.79 10.56
C ALA A 6 1.52 -20.44 10.39
N LEU A 7 2.16 -20.22 9.24
CA LEU A 7 3.51 -20.69 9.06
C LEU A 7 4.32 -20.00 10.15
N PRO A 8 4.86 -20.76 11.12
CA PRO A 8 5.57 -20.16 12.23
C PRO A 8 6.74 -19.40 11.62
N TRP A 9 6.75 -18.10 11.92
CA TRP A 9 7.88 -17.21 11.80
C TRP A 9 9.21 -17.99 11.81
N LYS A 10 9.97 -17.91 10.72
CA LYS A 10 11.32 -18.45 10.63
C LYS A 10 12.34 -17.33 10.90
N PRO A 11 13.07 -17.35 12.03
CA PRO A 11 14.17 -16.42 12.21
C PRO A 11 15.19 -16.58 11.07
N GLY A 12 15.43 -15.51 10.32
CA GLY A 12 16.31 -15.48 9.15
C GLY A 12 15.61 -15.44 7.78
N ALA A 13 14.30 -15.68 7.70
CA ALA A 13 13.53 -15.27 6.53
C ALA A 13 13.37 -13.73 6.56
N PRO A 14 13.44 -13.01 5.42
CA PRO A 14 13.09 -11.60 5.42
C PRO A 14 11.67 -11.48 6.01
N ASP A 15 11.51 -10.62 7.01
CA ASP A 15 10.21 -10.35 7.61
C ASP A 15 9.22 -10.08 6.48
N VAL A 16 8.11 -10.81 6.43
CA VAL A 16 7.04 -10.65 5.42
C VAL A 16 6.65 -9.17 5.32
N SER A 17 6.69 -8.47 6.45
CA SER A 17 6.51 -7.03 6.56
C SER A 17 7.54 -6.24 5.76
N ALA A 18 8.83 -6.53 5.93
CA ALA A 18 9.91 -5.86 5.23
C ALA A 18 9.88 -6.19 3.73
N ALA A 19 9.54 -7.43 3.37
CA ALA A 19 9.35 -7.82 1.98
C ALA A 19 8.16 -7.08 1.35
N PHE A 20 7.06 -6.92 2.08
CA PHE A 20 5.91 -6.16 1.64
C PHE A 20 6.24 -4.67 1.48
N GLU A 21 6.91 -4.07 2.47
CA GLU A 21 7.38 -2.69 2.36
C GLU A 21 8.27 -2.53 1.13
N ASN A 22 9.25 -3.41 0.90
CA ASN A 22 10.08 -3.36 -0.31
C ASN A 22 9.26 -3.51 -1.60
N ALA A 23 8.21 -4.33 -1.62
CA ALA A 23 7.32 -4.47 -2.76
C ALA A 23 6.52 -3.18 -3.02
N VAL A 24 5.95 -2.56 -1.97
CA VAL A 24 5.29 -1.25 -2.04
C VAL A 24 6.23 -0.17 -2.54
N ARG A 25 7.49 -0.21 -2.06
CA ARG A 25 8.56 0.71 -2.46
C ARG A 25 9.12 0.47 -3.86
N SER A 26 8.84 -0.70 -4.44
CA SER A 26 9.37 -1.07 -5.75
C SER A 26 8.70 -0.28 -6.87
N ARG A 27 9.22 -0.37 -8.09
CA ARG A 27 8.51 0.06 -9.30
C ARG A 27 7.90 -1.13 -10.05
N SER A 28 7.44 -2.14 -9.31
CA SER A 28 6.93 -3.39 -9.86
C SER A 28 5.51 -3.69 -9.33
N PRO A 29 4.48 -3.17 -10.00
CA PRO A 29 3.09 -3.46 -9.67
C PRO A 29 2.79 -4.96 -9.73
N SER A 30 3.44 -5.68 -10.63
CA SER A 30 3.26 -7.13 -10.78
C SER A 30 3.72 -7.90 -9.52
N ILE A 31 4.88 -7.54 -8.96
CA ILE A 31 5.37 -8.13 -7.72
C ILE A 31 4.45 -7.76 -6.56
N LEU A 32 4.06 -6.48 -6.47
CA LEU A 32 3.16 -6.00 -5.42
C LEU A 32 1.80 -6.73 -5.46
N ARG A 33 1.19 -6.86 -6.64
CA ARG A 33 -0.08 -7.59 -6.82
C ARG A 33 0.05 -9.06 -6.48
N ALA A 34 1.14 -9.73 -6.90
CA ALA A 34 1.38 -11.12 -6.55
C ALA A 34 1.49 -11.28 -5.02
N PHE A 35 2.23 -10.38 -4.37
CA PHE A 35 2.40 -10.37 -2.92
C PHE A 35 1.08 -10.17 -2.19
N ILE A 36 0.28 -9.17 -2.57
CA ILE A 36 -1.03 -8.88 -1.95
C ILE A 36 -1.99 -10.07 -2.09
N ARG A 37 -1.97 -10.77 -3.23
CA ARG A 37 -2.79 -11.96 -3.45
C ARG A 37 -2.42 -13.11 -2.51
N GLU A 38 -1.15 -13.22 -2.15
CA GLU A 38 -0.63 -14.24 -1.25
C GLU A 38 -0.81 -13.85 0.23
N PHE A 39 -0.61 -12.57 0.56
CA PHE A 39 -0.62 -12.01 1.92
C PHE A 39 -1.55 -10.78 2.04
N PRO A 40 -2.88 -10.94 1.87
CA PRO A 40 -3.82 -9.82 1.89
C PRO A 40 -3.86 -9.10 3.24
N GLU A 41 -3.53 -9.76 4.35
CA GLU A 41 -3.51 -9.18 5.69
C GLU A 41 -2.47 -8.06 5.87
N GLN A 42 -1.50 -7.95 4.97
CA GLN A 42 -0.53 -6.86 5.00
C GLN A 42 -1.15 -5.49 4.67
N MET A 43 -2.30 -5.47 3.99
CA MET A 43 -2.99 -4.21 3.64
C MET A 43 -3.57 -3.49 4.85
N ASP A 44 -3.94 -4.22 5.90
CA ASP A 44 -4.51 -3.68 7.13
C ASP A 44 -3.45 -3.21 8.13
N ARG A 45 -2.17 -3.50 7.86
CA ARG A 45 -1.09 -3.22 8.81
C ARG A 45 -0.79 -1.73 8.87
N ARG A 46 -0.80 -1.19 10.09
CA ARG A 46 -0.30 0.15 10.38
C ARG A 46 1.12 0.09 10.89
N CYS A 47 2.02 0.83 10.25
CA CYS A 47 3.39 1.01 10.70
C CYS A 47 3.62 2.50 10.94
N GLY A 48 3.89 2.86 12.20
CA GLY A 48 4.00 4.28 12.61
C GLY A 48 2.74 5.09 12.31
N GLY A 49 1.56 4.49 12.44
CA GLY A 49 0.28 5.16 12.20
C GLY A 49 -0.12 5.38 10.74
N LEU A 50 0.74 4.98 9.81
CA LEU A 50 0.50 5.12 8.38
C LEU A 50 -0.16 3.85 7.82
N THR A 51 -1.11 4.04 6.89
CA THR A 51 -1.67 2.93 6.09
C THR A 51 -0.76 2.59 4.91
N VAL A 52 -1.03 1.49 4.22
CA VAL A 52 -0.24 1.09 3.05
C VAL A 52 -0.19 2.18 1.97
N LEU A 53 -1.28 2.93 1.76
CA LEU A 53 -1.31 4.02 0.78
C LEU A 53 -0.48 5.22 1.21
N HIS A 54 -0.47 5.59 2.50
CA HIS A 54 0.46 6.61 3.00
C HIS A 54 1.91 6.24 2.75
N ARG A 55 2.25 4.96 2.95
CA ARG A 55 3.59 4.42 2.70
C ARG A 55 3.91 4.37 1.21
N ALA A 56 2.93 4.14 0.33
CA ALA A 56 3.13 4.10 -1.11
C ALA A 56 3.31 5.49 -1.76
N VAL A 57 3.12 6.56 -0.99
CA VAL A 57 3.01 7.92 -1.51
C VAL A 57 4.34 8.70 -1.50
N CYS A 58 5.42 8.23 -0.85
CA CYS A 58 6.73 8.91 -0.89
C CYS A 58 7.35 9.02 -2.30
N VAL A 59 8.14 10.09 -2.49
CA VAL A 59 8.80 10.55 -3.75
C VAL A 59 9.36 9.45 -4.66
N GLU A 60 9.82 8.34 -4.10
CA GLU A 60 10.52 7.29 -4.86
C GLU A 60 9.60 6.28 -5.54
N TYR A 61 8.30 6.27 -5.22
CA TYR A 61 7.40 5.17 -5.56
C TYR A 61 6.64 5.38 -6.87
N SER A 62 6.26 4.25 -7.50
CA SER A 62 5.53 4.26 -8.77
C SER A 62 4.05 4.60 -8.56
N ALA A 63 3.52 5.52 -9.36
CA ALA A 63 2.08 5.77 -9.49
C ALA A 63 1.28 4.47 -9.75
N ASP A 64 1.90 3.52 -10.46
CA ASP A 64 1.28 2.22 -10.75
C ASP A 64 1.11 1.35 -9.49
N ASN A 65 1.96 1.50 -8.48
CA ASN A 65 1.79 0.79 -7.21
C ASN A 65 0.64 1.37 -6.39
N ILE A 66 0.44 2.70 -6.44
CA ILE A 66 -0.72 3.36 -5.83
C ILE A 66 -2.00 2.81 -6.46
N ALA A 67 -2.07 2.77 -7.79
CA ALA A 67 -3.20 2.19 -8.52
C ALA A 67 -3.41 0.71 -8.15
N ALA A 68 -2.34 -0.10 -8.15
CA ALA A 68 -2.42 -1.52 -7.78
C ALA A 68 -2.93 -1.76 -6.36
N LEU A 69 -2.55 -0.92 -5.40
CA LEU A 69 -3.04 -0.99 -4.02
C LEU A 69 -4.52 -0.63 -3.94
N ILE A 70 -4.95 0.43 -4.62
CA ILE A 70 -6.36 0.86 -4.66
C ILE A 70 -7.23 -0.24 -5.31
N GLU A 71 -6.79 -0.78 -6.45
CA GLU A 71 -7.47 -1.89 -7.13
C GLU A 71 -7.53 -3.16 -6.27
N ALA A 72 -6.54 -3.37 -5.39
CA ALA A 72 -6.55 -4.46 -4.42
C ALA A 72 -7.46 -4.19 -3.20
N GLY A 73 -8.12 -3.04 -3.13
CA GLY A 73 -9.05 -2.67 -2.07
C GLY A 73 -8.49 -1.74 -0.99
N ALA A 74 -7.31 -1.16 -1.19
CA ALA A 74 -6.77 -0.19 -0.25
C ALA A 74 -7.67 1.06 -0.22
N ASN A 75 -8.12 1.45 0.97
CA ASN A 75 -9.01 2.60 1.13
C ASN A 75 -8.23 3.93 0.95
N PRO A 76 -8.48 4.70 -0.13
CA PRO A 76 -7.80 5.97 -0.39
C PRO A 76 -8.20 7.10 0.57
N HIS A 77 -9.22 6.89 1.41
CA HIS A 77 -9.70 7.83 2.42
C HIS A 77 -9.32 7.42 3.86
N ALA A 78 -8.54 6.34 4.03
CA ALA A 78 -8.13 5.92 5.36
C ALA A 78 -7.23 6.99 6.01
N LEU A 79 -7.47 7.32 7.28
CA LEU A 79 -6.74 8.37 7.98
C LEU A 79 -5.46 7.83 8.62
N SER A 80 -4.33 8.53 8.54
CA SER A 80 -3.16 8.27 9.38
C SER A 80 -3.46 8.55 10.86
N ASP A 81 -2.53 8.26 11.75
CA ASP A 81 -2.64 8.64 13.16
C ASP A 81 -2.63 10.16 13.37
N ASP A 82 -2.07 10.93 12.42
CA ASP A 82 -2.14 12.39 12.38
C ASP A 82 -3.46 12.91 11.79
N GLY A 83 -4.38 12.01 11.40
CA GLY A 83 -5.69 12.37 10.84
C GLY A 83 -5.65 12.80 9.38
N GLU A 84 -4.59 12.46 8.65
CA GLU A 84 -4.43 12.79 7.23
C GLU A 84 -4.88 11.64 6.33
N THR A 85 -5.49 11.91 5.19
CA THR A 85 -5.62 10.93 4.11
C THR A 85 -4.31 10.78 3.35
N PRO A 86 -4.09 9.69 2.59
CA PRO A 86 -2.91 9.54 1.73
C PRO A 86 -2.71 10.73 0.78
N LEU A 87 -3.80 11.33 0.29
CA LEU A 87 -3.75 12.51 -0.58
C LEU A 87 -3.30 13.76 0.19
N GLN A 88 -3.86 14.00 1.38
CA GLN A 88 -3.44 15.11 2.24
C GLN A 88 -1.96 14.99 2.62
N TYR A 89 -1.53 13.78 2.97
CA TYR A 89 -0.13 13.47 3.26
C TYR A 89 0.77 13.75 2.04
N ALA A 90 0.38 13.33 0.83
CA ALA A 90 1.11 13.63 -0.40
C ALA A 90 1.26 15.14 -0.64
N ILE A 91 0.18 15.90 -0.44
CA ILE A 91 0.15 17.35 -0.64
C ILE A 91 1.05 18.05 0.40
N ARG A 92 0.94 17.66 1.68
CA ARG A 92 1.75 18.24 2.76
C ARG A 92 3.24 18.02 2.54
N GLU A 93 3.63 16.87 2.02
CA GLU A 93 5.03 16.52 1.71
C GLU A 93 5.51 17.06 0.35
N GLY A 94 4.63 17.63 -0.48
CA GLY A 94 4.97 18.17 -1.80
C GLY A 94 5.13 17.12 -2.91
N TRP A 95 4.54 15.93 -2.75
CA TRP A 95 4.67 14.82 -3.69
C TRP A 95 3.60 14.84 -4.77
N GLU A 96 3.72 15.82 -5.67
CA GLU A 96 2.72 16.13 -6.69
C GLU A 96 2.40 14.92 -7.60
N THR A 97 3.38 14.10 -7.96
CA THR A 97 3.16 12.90 -8.78
C THR A 97 2.27 11.88 -8.06
N SER A 98 2.53 11.62 -6.78
CA SER A 98 1.74 10.72 -5.96
C SER A 98 0.34 11.26 -5.70
N ALA A 99 0.22 12.57 -5.46
CA ALA A 99 -1.07 13.24 -5.31
C ALA A 99 -1.94 13.07 -6.57
N LYS A 100 -1.39 13.35 -7.75
CA LYS A 100 -2.08 13.15 -9.04
C LYS A 100 -2.44 11.69 -9.28
N ALA A 101 -1.57 10.76 -8.91
CA ALA A 101 -1.84 9.33 -9.05
C ALA A 101 -3.02 8.87 -8.18
N LEU A 102 -3.10 9.34 -6.92
CA LEU A 102 -4.23 9.12 -6.04
C LEU A 102 -5.52 9.71 -6.60
N GLU A 103 -5.51 10.98 -6.99
CA GLU A 103 -6.67 11.67 -7.56
C GLU A 103 -7.22 10.93 -8.78
N ARG A 104 -6.32 10.54 -9.69
CA ARG A 104 -6.68 9.79 -10.90
C ARG A 104 -7.26 8.42 -10.55
N SER A 105 -6.58 7.65 -9.69
CA SER A 105 -7.02 6.30 -9.32
C SER A 105 -8.37 6.31 -8.58
N MET A 106 -8.66 7.38 -7.83
CA MET A 106 -9.95 7.58 -7.16
C MET A 106 -11.09 7.88 -8.15
N GLN A 107 -10.80 8.61 -9.23
CA GLN A 107 -11.77 8.92 -10.29
C GLN A 107 -11.99 7.74 -11.23
N GLU A 108 -10.94 6.95 -11.47
CA GLU A 108 -10.92 5.79 -12.36
C GLU A 108 -11.35 4.49 -11.66
N ASN A 109 -12.05 4.54 -10.52
CA ASN A 109 -12.57 3.35 -9.86
C ASN A 109 -13.99 3.00 -10.35
N PRO A 110 -14.20 2.10 -11.34
CA PRO A 110 -15.51 1.74 -11.88
C PRO A 110 -16.35 0.82 -10.96
N LEU A 111 -15.98 0.63 -9.69
CA LEU A 111 -16.68 -0.26 -8.74
C LEU A 111 -17.49 0.52 -7.69
N GLY A 112 -18.16 1.59 -8.12
CA GLY A 112 -19.32 2.16 -7.44
C GLY A 112 -20.62 1.49 -7.90
#